data_AF-A0A958N8R4-F1
#
_entry.id   AF-A0A958N8R4-F1
#
_cell.length_a   1.000
_cell.length_b   1.000
_cell.length_c   1.000
_cell.angle_alpha   90.00
_cell.angle_beta   90.00
_cell.angle_gamma   90.00
#
_symmetry.space_group_name_H-M   'P 1'
#
loop_
_entity.id
_entity.type
_entity.pdbx_description
1 polymer ?
#
loop_
_entity_poly.entity_id
_entity_poly.type
_entity_poly.pdbx_seq_one_letter_code
_entity_poly.pdbx_strand_id
1 'polypeptide(L)'
;MSKYFNSLMAQFKEFYRNLTPTKRVSLMLSVSIISVALLIMAMMASGRNYVPLFKDVAPDKLSSVLAKLKESQVPFKVEDDGKTIMVPPELLHSTQMAIMSQNGFEDIGTIGLEMFEKQDFGTTSYAQKVNYQRALQGELIRAINTLDVVKQSQVILALPPKKTFLEEG
;
A
#
# COMPACT_ATOMS: atom_id res chain seq x y z
N MET A 1 -1.37 -37.21 -27.59
CA MET A 1 -0.23 -36.40 -27.12
C MET A 1 0.91 -37.22 -26.49
N SER A 2 0.64 -38.30 -25.75
CA SER A 2 1.68 -39.13 -25.10
C SER A 2 2.66 -39.84 -26.05
N LYS A 3 2.21 -40.22 -27.27
CA LYS A 3 3.07 -40.87 -28.27
C LYS A 3 4.19 -39.96 -28.80
N TYR A 4 3.91 -38.67 -28.99
CA TYR A 4 4.90 -37.68 -29.44
C TYR A 4 5.97 -37.42 -28.38
N PHE A 5 5.57 -37.39 -27.10
CA PHE A 5 6.49 -37.20 -25.98
C PHE A 5 7.45 -38.39 -25.84
N ASN A 6 6.94 -39.62 -25.97
CA ASN A 6 7.77 -40.82 -25.90
C ASN A 6 8.72 -40.95 -27.10
N SER A 7 8.31 -40.56 -28.31
CA SER A 7 9.22 -40.55 -29.46
C SER A 7 10.29 -39.47 -29.36
N LEU A 8 9.95 -38.30 -28.82
CA LEU A 8 10.92 -37.22 -28.54
C LEU A 8 11.97 -37.68 -27.51
N MET A 9 11.52 -38.37 -26.46
CA MET A 9 12.38 -38.91 -25.41
C MET A 9 13.29 -40.03 -25.93
N ALA A 10 12.77 -40.88 -26.81
CA ALA A 10 13.54 -41.95 -27.46
C ALA A 10 14.60 -41.39 -28.41
N GLN A 11 14.25 -40.39 -29.24
CA GLN A 11 15.18 -39.70 -30.13
C GLN A 11 16.28 -38.96 -29.34
N PHE A 12 15.94 -38.35 -28.22
CA PHE A 12 16.92 -37.69 -27.34
C PHE A 12 17.88 -38.69 -26.70
N LYS A 13 17.37 -39.87 -26.30
CA LYS A 13 18.17 -40.96 -25.72
C LYS A 13 19.13 -41.59 -26.74
N GLU A 14 18.69 -41.77 -27.98
CA GLU A 14 19.54 -42.26 -29.07
C GLU A 14 20.58 -41.23 -29.51
N PHE A 15 20.19 -39.96 -29.61
CA PHE A 15 21.11 -38.85 -29.86
C PHE A 15 22.20 -38.79 -28.78
N TYR A 16 21.83 -38.91 -27.50
CA TYR A 16 22.76 -38.92 -26.37
C TYR A 16 23.70 -40.15 -26.35
N ARG A 17 23.28 -41.29 -26.92
CA ARG A 17 24.07 -42.52 -26.97
C ARG A 17 25.01 -42.59 -28.17
N ASN A 18 24.69 -41.90 -29.26
CA ASN A 18 25.51 -41.85 -30.49
C ASN A 18 26.57 -40.72 -30.47
N LEU A 19 26.67 -39.94 -29.39
CA LEU A 19 27.67 -38.88 -29.26
C LEU A 19 29.00 -39.42 -28.71
N THR A 20 30.10 -39.03 -29.38
CA THR A 20 31.48 -39.28 -28.95
C THR A 20 31.71 -38.74 -27.53
N PRO A 21 32.57 -39.36 -26.69
CA PRO A 21 32.74 -38.97 -25.29
C PRO A 21 33.02 -37.48 -25.09
N THR A 22 33.79 -36.88 -26.00
CA THR A 22 34.12 -35.45 -26.04
C THR A 22 32.91 -34.56 -26.32
N LYS A 23 32.01 -34.95 -27.23
CA LYS A 23 30.78 -34.20 -27.54
C LYS A 23 29.74 -34.30 -26.41
N ARG A 24 29.75 -35.40 -25.65
CA ARG A 24 28.87 -35.59 -24.48
C ARG A 24 29.24 -34.64 -23.35
N VAL A 25 30.53 -34.47 -23.10
CA VAL A 25 31.05 -33.51 -22.10
C VAL A 25 30.77 -32.07 -22.52
N SER A 26 30.97 -31.70 -23.79
CA SER A 26 30.67 -30.34 -24.26
C SER A 26 29.18 -30.00 -24.18
N LEU A 27 28.30 -30.97 -24.43
CA LEU A 27 26.85 -30.79 -24.29
C LEU A 27 26.45 -30.56 -22.83
N MET A 28 26.98 -31.37 -21.89
CA MET A 28 26.75 -31.17 -20.45
C MET A 28 27.22 -29.80 -19.98
N LEU A 29 28.39 -29.36 -20.44
CA LEU A 29 28.94 -28.05 -20.09
C LEU A 29 28.03 -26.91 -20.58
N SER A 30 27.56 -27.00 -21.83
CA SER A 30 26.67 -25.99 -22.43
C SER A 30 25.34 -25.91 -21.70
N VAL A 31 24.72 -27.04 -21.37
CA VAL A 31 23.46 -27.08 -20.60
C VAL A 31 23.65 -26.48 -19.19
N SER A 32 24.79 -26.76 -18.55
CA SER A 32 25.11 -26.21 -17.23
C SER A 32 25.30 -24.69 -17.27
N ILE A 33 25.95 -24.16 -18.31
CA ILE A 33 26.12 -22.70 -18.49
C ILE A 33 24.77 -22.02 -18.70
N ILE A 34 23.90 -22.61 -19.53
CA ILE A 34 22.56 -22.08 -19.80
C ILE A 34 21.70 -22.09 -18.53
N SER A 35 21.76 -23.14 -17.72
CA SER A 35 20.99 -23.21 -16.47
C SER A 35 21.46 -22.17 -15.45
N VAL A 36 22.78 -21.98 -15.32
CA VAL A 36 23.36 -20.93 -14.44
C VAL A 36 22.98 -19.54 -14.94
N ALA A 37 23.05 -19.29 -16.25
CA ALA A 37 22.65 -18.00 -16.83
C ALA A 37 21.16 -17.70 -16.60
N LEU A 38 20.29 -18.70 -16.74
CA LEU A 38 18.85 -18.57 -16.44
C LEU A 38 18.60 -18.30 -14.96
N LEU A 39 19.34 -18.95 -14.05
CA LEU A 39 19.25 -18.67 -12.61
C LEU A 39 19.65 -17.23 -12.29
N ILE A 40 20.77 -16.75 -12.84
CA ILE A 40 21.24 -15.37 -12.65
C ILE A 40 20.21 -14.38 -13.21
N MET A 41 19.67 -14.65 -14.40
CA MET A 41 18.64 -13.81 -15.03
C MET A 41 17.34 -13.77 -14.20
N ALA A 42 16.91 -14.90 -13.63
CA ALA A 42 15.76 -14.97 -12.74
C ALA A 42 15.98 -14.21 -11.41
N MET A 43 17.20 -14.24 -10.86
CA MET A 43 17.57 -13.46 -9.68
C MET A 43 17.62 -11.96 -9.98
N MET A 44 18.17 -11.54 -11.14
CA MET A 44 18.16 -10.15 -11.57
C MET A 44 16.75 -9.63 -11.88
N ALA A 45 15.90 -10.44 -12.51
CA ALA A 45 14.49 -10.10 -12.73
C ALA A 45 13.69 -9.99 -11.41
N SER A 46 14.15 -10.67 -10.36
CA SER A 46 13.60 -10.53 -9.00
C SER A 46 14.14 -9.32 -8.23
N GLY A 47 15.03 -8.51 -8.84
CA GLY A 47 15.55 -7.25 -8.31
C GLY A 47 14.47 -6.18 -8.21
N ARG A 48 13.50 -6.39 -7.33
CA ARG A 48 12.51 -5.40 -6.92
C ARG A 48 13.26 -4.22 -6.33
N ASN A 49 13.30 -3.10 -7.03
CA ASN A 49 13.82 -1.84 -6.51
C ASN A 49 12.91 -1.41 -5.35
N TYR A 50 13.36 -1.58 -4.10
CA TYR A 50 12.58 -1.16 -2.94
C TYR A 50 12.66 0.36 -2.82
N VAL A 51 11.50 1.01 -2.74
CA VAL A 51 11.36 2.45 -2.57
C VAL A 51 10.78 2.75 -1.19
N PRO A 52 11.21 3.85 -0.53
CA PRO A 52 10.72 4.20 0.79
C PRO A 52 9.22 4.55 0.72
N LEU A 53 8.42 3.78 1.45
CA LEU A 53 6.99 4.01 1.65
C LEU A 53 6.77 5.08 2.73
N PHE A 54 7.45 4.93 3.86
CA PHE A 54 7.45 5.89 4.96
C PHE A 54 8.86 6.05 5.52
N LYS A 55 9.19 7.29 5.89
CA LYS A 55 10.43 7.68 6.57
C LYS A 55 10.06 8.23 7.95
N ASP A 56 10.94 8.00 8.93
CA ASP A 56 10.79 8.48 10.30
C ASP A 56 9.45 8.07 10.95
N VAL A 57 9.06 6.80 10.77
CA VAL A 57 7.84 6.28 11.40
C VAL A 57 8.02 6.23 12.91
N ALA A 58 7.06 6.82 13.64
CA ALA A 58 7.04 6.76 15.10
C ALA A 58 6.98 5.28 15.57
N PRO A 59 7.74 4.88 16.62
CA PRO A 59 7.79 3.50 17.09
C PRO A 59 6.40 2.92 17.42
N ASP A 60 5.52 3.76 17.97
CA ASP A 60 4.15 3.41 18.36
C ASP A 60 3.24 3.05 17.17
N LYS A 61 3.58 3.54 15.97
CA LYS A 61 2.84 3.29 14.73
C LYS A 61 3.53 2.27 13.83
N LEU A 62 4.79 1.93 14.10
CA LEU A 62 5.54 0.96 13.32
C LEU A 62 4.90 -0.44 13.37
N SER A 63 4.53 -0.89 14.56
CA SER A 63 3.98 -2.23 14.79
C SER A 63 2.67 -2.47 14.04
N SER A 64 1.79 -1.47 14.01
CA SER A 64 0.51 -1.54 13.29
C SER A 64 0.72 -1.52 11.77
N VAL A 65 1.65 -0.71 11.27
CA VAL A 65 2.01 -0.67 9.84
C VAL A 65 2.60 -2.00 9.38
N LEU A 66 3.54 -2.57 10.15
CA LEU A 66 4.15 -3.87 9.83
C LEU A 66 3.14 -5.02 9.88
N ALA A 67 2.22 -5.02 10.85
CA ALA A 67 1.15 -6.02 10.92
C ALA A 67 0.27 -5.98 9.68
N LYS A 68 -0.09 -4.78 9.20
CA LYS A 68 -0.91 -4.61 8.00
C LYS A 68 -0.20 -5.02 6.72
N LEU A 69 1.09 -4.69 6.59
CA LEU A 69 1.91 -5.11 5.46
C LEU A 69 1.99 -6.64 5.36
N LYS A 70 2.12 -7.32 6.50
CA LYS A 70 2.07 -8.79 6.58
C LYS A 70 0.70 -9.34 6.20
N GLU A 71 -0.38 -8.77 6.72
CA GLU A 71 -1.76 -9.18 6.40
C GLU A 71 -2.07 -9.03 4.90
N SER A 72 -1.61 -7.94 4.31
CA SER A 72 -1.82 -7.61 2.89
C SER A 72 -0.87 -8.35 1.95
N GLN A 73 -0.03 -9.25 2.48
CA GLN A 73 1.00 -10.01 1.74
C GLN A 73 1.93 -9.12 0.89
N VAL A 74 2.13 -7.88 1.30
CA VAL A 74 3.00 -6.95 0.59
C VAL A 74 4.45 -7.28 0.98
N PRO A 75 5.35 -7.54 0.03
CA PRO A 75 6.77 -7.69 0.34
C PRO A 75 7.34 -6.33 0.80
N PHE A 76 7.90 -6.29 2.01
CA PHE A 76 8.49 -5.06 2.57
C PHE A 76 9.91 -5.30 3.07
N LYS A 77 10.70 -4.22 3.15
CA LYS A 77 12.00 -4.16 3.81
C LYS A 77 11.98 -3.05 4.84
N VAL A 78 12.77 -3.25 5.90
CA VAL A 78 12.93 -2.26 6.97
C VAL A 78 14.39 -1.86 7.00
N GLU A 79 14.65 -0.55 6.90
CA GLU A 79 15.97 0.06 6.95
C GLU A 79 16.01 1.15 8.05
N ASP A 80 17.19 1.70 8.31
CA ASP A 80 17.43 2.75 9.32
C ASP A 80 16.92 2.38 10.72
N ASP A 81 17.27 1.17 11.19
CA ASP A 81 16.93 0.69 12.54
C ASP A 81 15.41 0.68 12.83
N GLY A 82 14.61 0.44 11.80
CA GLY A 82 13.15 0.46 11.94
C GLY A 82 12.50 1.76 11.50
N LYS A 83 13.24 2.82 11.19
CA LYS A 83 12.64 4.13 10.87
C LYS A 83 12.11 4.23 9.44
N THR A 84 12.64 3.42 8.53
CA THR A 84 12.29 3.46 7.11
C THR A 84 11.66 2.14 6.67
N ILE A 85 10.43 2.21 6.17
CA ILE A 85 9.73 1.05 5.59
C ILE A 85 9.76 1.20 4.07
N MET A 86 10.23 0.18 3.38
CA MET A 86 10.34 0.17 1.92
C MET A 86 9.50 -0.94 1.29
N VAL A 87 8.92 -0.65 0.13
CA VAL A 87 8.09 -1.58 -0.65
C VAL A 87 8.45 -1.51 -2.14
N PRO A 88 8.08 -2.49 -2.97
CA PRO A 88 8.23 -2.39 -4.42
C PRO A 88 7.49 -1.17 -4.98
N PRO A 89 7.99 -0.56 -6.05
CA PRO A 89 7.45 0.71 -6.57
C PRO A 89 6.06 0.52 -7.17
N GLU A 90 5.79 -0.67 -7.72
CA GLU A 90 4.50 -1.11 -8.23
C GLU A 90 3.40 -1.10 -7.14
N LEU A 91 3.79 -1.32 -5.88
CA LEU A 91 2.87 -1.44 -4.75
C LEU A 91 2.89 -0.20 -3.85
N LEU A 92 3.71 0.82 -4.15
CA LEU A 92 3.86 2.00 -3.29
C LEU A 92 2.51 2.69 -3.06
N HIS A 93 1.86 3.14 -4.13
CA HIS A 93 0.64 3.95 -4.02
C HIS A 93 -0.52 3.16 -3.42
N SER A 94 -0.71 1.91 -3.84
CA SER A 94 -1.78 1.05 -3.33
C SER A 94 -1.58 0.72 -1.86
N THR A 95 -0.36 0.40 -1.45
CA THR A 95 -0.03 0.09 -0.05
C THR A 95 -0.11 1.32 0.83
N GLN A 96 0.34 2.49 0.33
CA GLN A 96 0.23 3.76 1.03
C GLN A 96 -1.23 4.10 1.32
N MET A 97 -2.10 4.03 0.30
CA MET A 97 -3.54 4.26 0.45
C MET A 97 -4.17 3.25 1.43
N ALA A 98 -3.84 1.96 1.32
CA ALA A 98 -4.42 0.91 2.16
C ALA A 98 -4.02 1.02 3.65
N ILE A 99 -2.81 1.50 3.94
CA ILE A 99 -2.35 1.77 5.30
C ILE A 99 -2.98 3.05 5.84
N MET A 100 -3.03 4.10 5.02
CA MET A 100 -3.64 5.39 5.39
C MET A 100 -5.13 5.26 5.69
N SER A 101 -5.87 4.45 4.92
CA SER A 101 -7.31 4.27 5.10
C SER A 101 -7.70 3.49 6.35
N GLN A 102 -6.79 2.67 6.91
CA GLN A 102 -7.08 1.78 8.04
C GLN A 102 -6.49 2.26 9.37
N ASN A 103 -5.29 2.84 9.34
CA ASN A 103 -4.63 3.31 10.55
C ASN A 103 -5.05 4.73 10.95
N GLY A 104 -6.01 5.33 10.24
CA GLY A 104 -6.53 6.65 10.56
C GLY A 104 -5.43 7.70 10.51
N PHE A 105 -4.74 7.83 9.37
CA PHE A 105 -4.26 9.17 9.04
C PHE A 105 -5.51 9.98 8.71
N GLU A 106 -6.12 10.59 9.74
CA GLU A 106 -7.46 11.19 9.80
C GLU A 106 -7.71 12.36 8.82
N ASP A 107 -6.92 12.50 7.76
CA ASP A 107 -6.83 13.75 7.00
C ASP A 107 -7.00 13.59 5.48
N ILE A 108 -7.73 12.57 5.03
CA ILE A 108 -8.09 12.44 3.60
C ILE A 108 -9.58 12.22 3.35
N GLY A 109 -10.41 12.73 4.26
CA GLY A 109 -11.85 12.85 4.06
C GLY A 109 -12.36 14.05 4.82
N THR A 110 -13.11 14.92 4.16
CA THR A 110 -13.80 16.03 4.82
C THR A 110 -14.82 15.46 5.80
N ILE A 111 -14.47 15.49 7.09
CA ILE A 111 -15.32 15.02 8.19
C ILE A 111 -16.60 15.87 8.17
N GLY A 112 -17.71 15.28 7.71
CA GLY A 112 -19.03 15.90 7.63
C GLY A 112 -19.88 15.59 8.86
N LEU A 113 -21.21 15.62 8.71
CA LEU A 113 -22.15 15.31 9.80
C LEU A 113 -22.15 13.83 10.24
N GLU A 114 -21.46 12.96 9.51
CA GLU A 114 -21.31 11.52 9.78
C GLU A 114 -20.76 11.21 11.19
N MET A 115 -19.97 12.14 11.75
CA MET A 115 -19.46 12.07 13.13
C MET A 115 -20.54 12.17 14.22
N PHE A 116 -21.76 12.60 13.88
CA PHE A 116 -22.91 12.65 14.81
C PHE A 116 -23.75 11.38 14.82
N GLU A 117 -23.59 10.49 13.84
CA GLU A 117 -24.33 9.23 13.77
C GLU A 117 -23.80 8.19 14.77
N LYS A 118 -22.53 8.33 15.15
CA LYS A 118 -21.92 7.54 16.23
C LYS A 118 -22.12 8.28 17.55
N GLN A 119 -23.14 7.87 18.29
CA GLN A 119 -23.46 8.48 19.58
C GLN A 119 -22.39 8.13 20.63
N ASP A 120 -21.43 9.02 20.83
CA ASP A 120 -20.47 8.96 21.94
C ASP A 120 -21.17 9.34 23.25
N PHE A 121 -21.53 8.32 24.05
CA PHE A 121 -22.00 8.51 25.41
C PHE A 121 -20.87 9.13 26.26
N GLY A 122 -21.06 10.38 26.69
CA GLY A 122 -20.10 11.10 27.55
C GLY A 122 -19.54 12.41 26.98
N THR A 123 -20.02 12.90 25.84
CA THR A 123 -19.56 14.19 25.28
C THR A 123 -20.08 15.40 26.05
N THR A 124 -19.29 16.48 26.10
CA THR A 124 -19.67 17.75 26.74
C THR A 124 -20.37 18.68 25.74
N SER A 125 -21.20 19.61 26.22
CA SER A 125 -21.87 20.60 25.36
C SER A 125 -20.89 21.46 24.54
N TYR A 126 -19.69 21.70 25.08
CA TYR A 126 -18.61 22.39 24.35
C TYR A 126 -18.04 21.51 23.23
N ALA A 127 -17.74 20.26 23.53
CA ALA A 127 -17.24 19.31 22.53
C ALA A 127 -18.27 19.12 21.40
N GLN A 128 -19.56 18.99 21.72
CA GLN A 128 -20.64 18.91 20.74
C GLN A 128 -20.69 20.15 19.81
N LYS A 129 -20.49 21.35 20.36
CA LYS A 129 -20.46 22.59 19.57
C LYS A 129 -19.27 22.63 18.61
N VAL A 130 -18.07 22.31 19.08
CA VAL A 130 -16.86 22.26 18.25
C VAL A 130 -17.02 21.22 17.14
N ASN A 131 -17.54 20.05 17.51
CA ASN A 131 -17.86 18.97 16.58
C ASN A 131 -18.86 19.41 15.52
N TYR A 132 -19.88 20.18 15.89
CA TYR A 132 -20.90 20.64 14.96
C TYR A 132 -20.33 21.63 13.96
N GLN A 133 -19.45 22.52 14.44
CA GLN A 133 -18.73 23.45 13.59
C GLN A 133 -17.79 22.75 12.61
N ARG A 134 -17.09 21.68 13.04
CA ARG A 134 -16.22 20.88 12.15
C ARG A 134 -17.03 20.16 11.07
N ALA A 135 -18.14 19.52 11.46
CA ALA A 135 -19.04 18.86 10.51
C ALA A 135 -19.59 19.82 9.46
N LEU A 136 -20.02 21.02 9.86
CA LEU A 136 -20.48 22.06 8.93
C LEU A 136 -19.39 22.48 7.95
N GLN A 137 -18.15 22.63 8.42
CA GLN A 137 -17.01 22.93 7.53
C GLN A 137 -16.81 21.80 6.51
N GLY A 138 -16.90 20.54 6.93
CA GLY A 138 -16.79 19.39 6.03
C GLY A 138 -17.89 19.34 4.96
N GLU A 139 -19.15 19.59 5.33
CA GLU A 139 -20.27 19.67 4.39
C GLU A 139 -20.09 20.82 3.38
N LEU A 140 -19.62 21.98 3.83
CA LEU A 140 -19.33 23.11 2.94
C LEU A 140 -18.20 22.79 1.97
N ILE A 141 -17.12 22.16 2.44
CA ILE A 141 -16.01 21.73 1.55
C ILE A 141 -16.55 20.73 0.51
N ARG A 142 -17.38 19.76 0.94
CA ARG A 142 -17.97 18.77 0.04
C ARG A 142 -18.85 19.43 -1.02
N ALA A 143 -19.71 20.36 -0.62
CA ALA A 143 -20.56 21.13 -1.52
C ALA A 143 -19.73 21.97 -2.51
N ILE A 144 -18.70 22.69 -2.04
CA ILE A 144 -17.86 23.51 -2.91
C ILE A 144 -17.06 22.66 -3.90
N ASN A 145 -16.55 21.51 -3.47
CA ASN A 145 -15.81 20.58 -4.33
C ASN A 145 -16.69 19.88 -5.38
N THR A 146 -18.02 20.01 -5.33
CA THR A 146 -18.91 19.54 -6.41
C THR A 146 -18.86 20.44 -7.66
N LEU A 147 -18.28 21.63 -7.56
CA LEU A 147 -18.13 22.55 -8.68
C LEU A 147 -16.97 22.11 -9.58
N ASP A 148 -17.22 21.89 -10.87
CA ASP A 148 -16.21 21.40 -11.84
C ASP A 148 -14.93 22.25 -11.92
N VAL A 149 -15.03 23.54 -11.60
CA VAL A 149 -13.91 24.50 -11.64
C VAL A 149 -13.04 24.42 -10.37
N VAL A 150 -13.56 23.83 -9.28
CA VAL A 150 -12.88 23.80 -7.97
C VAL A 150 -12.21 22.45 -7.75
N LYS A 151 -10.88 22.42 -7.84
CA LYS A 151 -10.10 21.21 -7.59
C LYS A 151 -10.02 20.81 -6.11
N GLN A 152 -9.94 21.80 -5.21
CA GLN A 152 -9.85 21.60 -3.77
C GLN A 152 -10.27 22.89 -3.05
N SER A 153 -10.97 22.75 -1.92
CA SER A 153 -11.38 23.88 -1.06
C SER A 153 -11.09 23.62 0.42
N GLN A 154 -10.90 24.71 1.17
CA GLN A 154 -10.74 24.73 2.62
C GLN A 154 -11.67 25.81 3.19
N VAL A 155 -12.50 25.44 4.17
CA VAL A 155 -13.48 26.34 4.77
C VAL A 155 -13.21 26.42 6.27
N ILE A 156 -13.00 27.64 6.77
CA ILE A 156 -12.85 27.93 8.20
C ILE A 156 -14.02 28.80 8.63
N LEU A 157 -14.87 28.27 9.52
CA LEU A 157 -16.06 28.96 9.99
C LEU A 157 -15.81 29.61 11.35
N ALA A 158 -16.04 30.91 11.48
CA ALA A 158 -15.95 31.64 12.75
C ALA A 158 -17.35 32.04 13.23
N LEU A 159 -17.99 31.20 14.05
CA LEU A 159 -19.31 31.49 14.62
C LEU A 159 -19.19 32.22 15.97
N PRO A 160 -19.90 33.34 16.18
CA PRO A 160 -19.92 34.01 17.47
C PRO A 160 -20.57 33.11 18.55
N PRO A 161 -20.17 33.22 19.83
CA PRO A 161 -20.87 32.56 20.92
C PRO A 161 -22.31 33.04 20.98
N LYS A 162 -23.28 32.12 21.20
CA LYS A 162 -24.66 32.50 21.50
C LYS A 162 -24.64 33.34 22.77
N LYS A 163 -25.08 34.60 22.68
CA LYS A 163 -25.36 35.43 23.85
C LYS A 163 -26.60 34.86 24.53
N THR A 164 -26.48 34.43 25.78
CA THR A 164 -27.64 34.14 26.61
C THR A 164 -28.24 35.49 26.98
N PHE A 165 -29.24 35.95 26.22
CA PHE A 165 -30.04 37.10 26.61
C PHE A 165 -31.02 36.66 27.68
N LEU A 166 -30.59 36.74 28.93
CA LEU A 166 -31.47 36.78 30.09
C LEU A 166 -30.92 37.87 31.01
N GLU A 167 -31.17 39.12 30.62
CA GLU A 167 -31.29 40.17 31.62
C GLU A 167 -32.78 40.30 31.95
N GLU A 168 -33.02 40.23 33.24
CA GLU A 168 -34.27 40.22 33.98
C GLU A 168 -35.19 41.38 33.57
N GLY A 169 -36.48 41.06 33.44
CA GLY A 169 -37.58 42.01 33.55
C GLY A 169 -38.45 41.60 34.72
#